data_AF-K1T811-F1
#
_entry.id   AF-K1T811-F1
#
_cell.length_a   1.000
_cell.length_b   1.000
_cell.length_c   1.000
_cell.angle_alpha   90.00
_cell.angle_beta   90.00
_cell.angle_gamma   90.00
#
_symmetry.space_group_name_H-M   'P 1'
#
loop_
_entity.id
_entity.type
_entity.pdbx_description
1 polymer ?
#
loop_
_entity_poly.entity_id
_entity_poly.type
_entity_poly.pdbx_seq_one_letter_code
_entity_poly.pdbx_strand_id
1 'polypeptide(L)'
;MPSSSRDVPEPGALPLALAYVQYLNCTNRRDGDSCGECPNCRQIAGLAHPDLHFVFPVNKQGKKSGEAVLSDDFMPLWRQVVSERNGYFSPQEWYDRLDLGRTLKGAISAREADGIIRKLSFKSFAAKYKCVIVWLPETMNEEAANKILKILEEPWEKTLFVLVSERPDLVAAHDSVTNAGGGRTPVTDE
;
A
#
# COMPACT_ATOMS: atom_id res chain seq x y z
N MET A 1 -19.24 25.20 22.52
CA MET A 1 -17.80 25.00 22.25
C MET A 1 -17.24 24.04 23.29
N PRO A 2 -17.06 22.75 22.97
CA PRO A 2 -16.00 21.95 23.54
C PRO A 2 -14.85 21.88 22.53
N SER A 3 -13.70 22.40 22.94
CA SER A 3 -12.40 22.12 22.34
C SER A 3 -11.91 20.76 22.84
N SER A 4 -11.77 19.77 21.96
CA SER A 4 -10.82 18.67 22.16
C SER A 4 -10.35 18.17 20.79
N SER A 5 -9.03 18.21 20.61
CA SER A 5 -8.24 17.28 19.79
C SER A 5 -8.98 16.58 18.64
N ARG A 6 -8.83 17.08 17.41
CA ARG A 6 -9.12 16.29 16.21
C ARG A 6 -7.95 15.36 15.93
N ASP A 7 -7.82 14.31 16.75
CA ASP A 7 -7.25 13.07 16.27
C ASP A 7 -8.36 12.39 15.46
N VAL A 8 -8.28 12.43 14.13
CA VAL A 8 -9.09 11.57 13.28
C VAL A 8 -8.16 10.59 12.57
N PRO A 9 -7.82 9.45 13.19
CA PRO A 9 -7.53 8.24 12.44
C PRO A 9 -8.84 7.47 12.35
N GLU A 10 -9.73 7.88 11.43
CA GLU A 10 -10.87 7.02 11.06
C GLU A 10 -10.49 6.19 9.82
N PRO A 11 -10.94 4.91 9.73
CA PRO A 11 -10.57 3.92 8.70
C PRO A 11 -11.00 4.24 7.25
N GLY A 12 -11.14 5.53 6.90
CA GLY A 12 -11.57 6.02 5.59
C GLY A 12 -10.46 6.20 4.55
N ALA A 13 -9.19 6.04 4.92
CA ALA A 13 -8.07 6.26 3.99
C ALA A 13 -8.05 5.26 2.82
N LEU A 14 -8.41 3.98 3.08
CA LEU A 14 -8.53 2.97 2.02
C LEU A 14 -9.72 3.24 1.09
N PRO A 15 -10.95 3.51 1.59
CA PRO A 15 -12.07 3.95 0.75
C PRO A 15 -11.73 5.17 -0.11
N LEU A 16 -11.03 6.17 0.46
CA LEU A 16 -10.60 7.35 -0.27
C LEU A 16 -9.61 7.01 -1.39
N ALA A 17 -8.62 6.15 -1.11
CA ALA A 17 -7.67 5.67 -2.11
C ALA A 17 -8.39 4.95 -3.28
N LEU A 18 -9.37 4.10 -2.96
CA LEU A 18 -10.18 3.40 -3.95
C LEU A 18 -11.01 4.36 -4.80
N ALA A 19 -11.67 5.34 -4.17
CA ALA A 19 -12.43 6.38 -4.86
C ALA A 19 -11.54 7.22 -5.79
N TYR A 20 -10.34 7.60 -5.33
CA TYR A 20 -9.37 8.35 -6.13
C TYR A 20 -8.89 7.55 -7.34
N VAL A 21 -8.54 6.28 -7.16
CA VAL A 21 -8.15 5.39 -8.26
C VAL A 21 -9.31 5.18 -9.25
N GLN A 22 -10.53 5.03 -8.74
CA GLN A 22 -11.72 4.91 -9.57
C GLN A 22 -11.95 6.16 -10.41
N TYR A 23 -11.86 7.34 -9.79
CA TYR A 23 -11.94 8.62 -10.48
C TYR A 23 -10.88 8.73 -11.57
N LEU A 24 -9.62 8.41 -11.27
CA LEU A 24 -8.53 8.49 -12.23
C LEU A 24 -8.71 7.60 -13.46
N ASN A 25 -9.27 6.41 -13.28
CA ASN A 25 -9.45 5.44 -14.35
C ASN A 25 -10.86 5.42 -14.97
N CYS A 26 -11.79 6.22 -14.46
CA CYS A 26 -13.11 6.39 -15.04
C CYS A 26 -13.03 7.00 -16.45
N THR A 27 -13.67 6.35 -17.43
CA THR A 27 -13.69 6.78 -18.84
C THR A 27 -14.79 7.78 -19.16
N ASN A 28 -15.69 8.06 -18.22
CA ASN A 28 -16.90 8.86 -18.43
C ASN A 28 -17.20 9.72 -17.19
N ARG A 29 -16.21 10.49 -16.72
CA ARG A 29 -16.38 11.35 -15.53
C ARG A 29 -17.48 12.39 -15.75
N ARG A 30 -18.28 12.66 -14.73
CA ARG A 30 -19.39 13.62 -14.76
C ARG A 30 -19.41 14.38 -13.43
N ASP A 31 -19.69 15.68 -13.49
CA ASP A 31 -19.89 16.52 -12.30
C ASP A 31 -18.74 16.49 -11.27
N GLY A 32 -17.50 16.26 -11.73
CA GLY A 32 -16.33 16.15 -10.86
C GLY A 32 -16.13 14.79 -10.20
N ASP A 33 -16.91 13.76 -10.56
CA ASP A 33 -16.84 12.41 -9.99
C ASP A 33 -16.70 11.32 -11.09
N SER A 34 -16.40 10.11 -10.64
CA SER A 34 -16.47 8.87 -11.41
C SER A 34 -17.94 8.48 -11.68
N CYS A 35 -18.21 7.85 -12.82
CA CYS A 35 -19.59 7.55 -13.21
C CYS A 35 -20.21 6.33 -12.50
N GLY A 36 -19.41 5.49 -11.83
CA GLY A 36 -19.86 4.22 -11.24
C GLY A 36 -20.26 3.13 -12.24
N GLU A 37 -20.61 3.47 -13.49
CA GLU A 37 -21.25 2.56 -14.44
C GLU A 37 -20.36 2.06 -15.59
N CYS A 38 -19.23 2.72 -15.88
CA CYS A 38 -18.31 2.28 -16.94
C CYS A 38 -17.57 0.98 -16.55
N PRO A 39 -17.01 0.21 -17.52
CA PRO A 39 -16.29 -1.02 -17.22
C PRO A 39 -15.19 -0.85 -16.17
N ASN A 40 -14.42 0.24 -16.24
CA ASN A 40 -13.35 0.52 -15.29
C ASN A 40 -13.90 0.77 -13.88
N CYS A 41 -14.97 1.57 -13.74
CA CYS A 41 -15.61 1.82 -12.45
C CYS A 41 -16.13 0.53 -11.81
N ARG A 42 -16.84 -0.32 -12.57
CA ARG A 42 -17.38 -1.59 -12.05
C ARG A 42 -16.27 -2.54 -11.60
N GLN A 43 -15.21 -2.67 -12.40
CA GLN A 43 -14.08 -3.53 -12.07
C GLN A 43 -13.28 -3.01 -10.86
N ILE A 44 -13.10 -1.70 -10.74
CA ILE A 44 -12.43 -1.09 -9.58
C ILE A 44 -13.27 -1.25 -8.32
N ALA A 45 -14.59 -1.03 -8.39
CA ALA A 45 -15.50 -1.26 -7.26
C ALA A 45 -15.44 -2.72 -6.75
N GLY A 46 -15.26 -3.69 -7.66
CA GLY A 46 -15.04 -5.10 -7.30
C GLY A 46 -13.59 -5.48 -6.98
N LEU A 47 -12.66 -4.53 -6.93
CA LEU A 47 -11.21 -4.73 -6.75
C LEU A 47 -10.62 -5.80 -7.70
N ALA A 48 -11.12 -5.82 -8.94
CA ALA A 48 -10.81 -6.83 -9.96
C ALA A 48 -10.36 -6.20 -11.28
N HIS A 49 -9.99 -4.92 -11.26
CA HIS A 49 -9.47 -4.22 -12.43
C HIS A 49 -8.04 -4.70 -12.76
N PRO A 50 -7.71 -5.03 -14.02
CA PRO A 50 -6.40 -5.63 -14.38
C PRO A 50 -5.20 -4.72 -14.11
N ASP A 51 -5.40 -3.40 -14.21
CA ASP A 51 -4.40 -2.39 -13.91
C ASP A 51 -4.47 -1.85 -12.46
N LEU A 52 -5.24 -2.50 -11.56
CA LEU A 52 -5.30 -2.16 -10.13
C LEU A 52 -4.68 -3.30 -9.32
N HIS A 53 -3.56 -3.01 -8.67
CA HIS A 53 -2.82 -3.95 -7.84
C HIS A 53 -2.90 -3.53 -6.37
N PHE A 54 -2.89 -4.53 -5.49
CA PHE A 54 -2.93 -4.34 -4.06
C PHE A 54 -1.72 -4.98 -3.41
N VAL A 55 -1.25 -4.31 -2.36
CA VAL A 55 -0.15 -4.74 -1.51
C VAL A 55 -0.59 -4.48 -0.09
N PHE A 56 -0.61 -5.51 0.73
CA PHE A 56 -1.05 -5.42 2.11
C PHE A 56 -0.38 -6.51 2.95
N PRO A 57 -0.23 -6.29 4.26
CA PRO A 57 0.46 -7.22 5.13
C PRO A 57 -0.25 -8.57 5.16
N VAL A 58 0.48 -9.63 4.81
CA VAL A 58 0.01 -11.01 4.86
C VAL A 58 1.00 -11.88 5.59
N ASN A 59 0.52 -13.02 6.10
CA ASN A 59 1.34 -14.08 6.64
C ASN A 59 0.56 -15.39 6.62
N LYS A 60 1.20 -16.49 7.00
CA LYS A 60 0.55 -17.80 7.10
C LYS A 60 1.17 -18.62 8.22
N GLN A 61 0.33 -19.23 9.06
CA GLN A 61 0.80 -20.20 10.05
C GLN A 61 1.47 -21.40 9.36
N GLY A 62 2.52 -21.93 9.98
CA GLY A 62 3.18 -23.14 9.50
C GLY A 62 3.83 -23.02 8.12
N LYS A 63 4.05 -21.79 7.62
CA LYS A 63 4.75 -21.57 6.35
C LYS A 63 6.11 -22.26 6.36
N LYS A 64 6.49 -22.87 5.24
CA LYS A 64 7.82 -23.47 5.11
C LYS A 64 8.87 -22.37 4.96
N SER A 65 10.10 -22.66 5.39
CA SER A 65 11.23 -21.76 5.12
C SER A 65 11.36 -21.51 3.62
N GLY A 66 11.45 -20.25 3.21
CA GLY A 66 11.56 -19.83 1.81
C GLY A 66 10.26 -19.80 0.99
N GLU A 67 9.13 -20.24 1.57
CA GLU A 67 7.81 -20.09 0.95
C GLU A 67 7.43 -18.61 0.88
N ALA A 68 7.15 -18.12 -0.33
CA ALA A 68 6.62 -16.77 -0.52
C ALA A 68 5.16 -16.74 -0.10
N VAL A 69 4.78 -15.72 0.65
CA VAL A 69 3.39 -15.46 1.02
C VAL A 69 3.10 -14.06 0.49
N LEU A 70 2.27 -13.97 -0.54
CA LEU A 70 2.06 -12.73 -1.28
C LEU A 70 0.63 -12.22 -1.10
N SER A 71 0.42 -10.90 -1.23
CA SER A 71 -0.92 -10.29 -1.12
C SER A 71 -1.91 -10.90 -2.13
N ASP A 72 -1.44 -11.27 -3.33
CA ASP A 72 -2.24 -11.92 -4.38
C ASP A 72 -2.94 -13.20 -3.90
N ASP A 73 -2.27 -13.99 -3.07
CA ASP A 73 -2.80 -15.26 -2.56
C ASP A 73 -4.04 -15.06 -1.68
N PHE A 74 -4.19 -13.85 -1.13
CA PHE A 74 -5.27 -13.46 -0.21
C PHE A 74 -6.27 -12.50 -0.86
N MET A 75 -6.16 -12.19 -2.15
CA MET A 75 -7.09 -11.29 -2.84
C MET A 75 -8.57 -11.69 -2.73
N PRO A 76 -8.96 -12.98 -2.77
CA PRO A 76 -10.35 -13.37 -2.53
C PRO A 76 -10.85 -12.96 -1.14
N LEU A 77 -10.04 -13.20 -0.10
CA LEU A 77 -10.37 -12.82 1.28
C LEU A 77 -10.36 -11.29 1.45
N TRP A 78 -9.39 -10.61 0.86
CA TRP A 78 -9.29 -9.15 0.85
C TRP A 78 -10.55 -8.51 0.27
N ARG A 79 -11.00 -8.98 -0.91
CA ARG A 79 -12.25 -8.53 -1.53
C ARG A 79 -13.46 -8.73 -0.63
N GLN A 80 -13.53 -9.89 0.02
CA GLN A 80 -14.61 -10.19 0.95
C GLN A 80 -14.63 -9.19 2.11
N VAL A 81 -13.49 -8.97 2.78
CA VAL A 81 -13.39 -8.03 3.92
C VAL A 81 -13.73 -6.61 3.50
N VAL A 82 -13.13 -6.13 2.40
CA VAL A 82 -13.39 -4.78 1.89
C VAL A 82 -14.87 -4.62 1.53
N SER A 83 -15.51 -5.61 0.90
CA SER A 83 -16.92 -5.54 0.56
C SER A 83 -17.83 -5.57 1.79
N GLU A 84 -17.57 -6.45 2.77
CA GLU A 84 -18.37 -6.56 3.99
C GLU A 84 -18.28 -5.31 4.88
N ARG A 85 -17.12 -4.67 4.88
CA ARG A 85 -16.82 -3.49 5.70
C ARG A 85 -16.91 -2.18 4.93
N ASN A 86 -17.29 -2.22 3.65
CA ASN A 86 -17.27 -1.09 2.73
C ASN A 86 -15.92 -0.34 2.71
N GLY A 87 -14.82 -1.07 2.93
CA GLY A 87 -13.46 -0.56 3.04
C GLY A 87 -13.09 0.05 4.40
N TYR A 88 -14.01 0.15 5.36
CA TYR A 88 -13.76 0.70 6.69
C TYR A 88 -13.46 -0.41 7.70
N PHE A 89 -12.19 -0.79 7.82
CA PHE A 89 -11.74 -1.79 8.80
C PHE A 89 -10.31 -1.50 9.27
N SER A 90 -10.01 -1.98 10.46
CA SER A 90 -8.69 -1.82 11.09
C SER A 90 -7.69 -2.91 10.67
N PRO A 91 -6.37 -2.71 10.89
CA PRO A 91 -5.35 -3.73 10.69
C PRO A 91 -5.61 -4.98 11.51
N GLN A 92 -6.11 -4.80 12.74
CA GLN A 92 -6.41 -5.92 13.62
C GLN A 92 -7.55 -6.78 13.05
N GLU A 93 -8.63 -6.16 12.57
CA GLU A 93 -9.71 -6.89 11.90
C GLU A 93 -9.19 -7.65 10.68
N TRP A 94 -8.27 -7.09 9.91
CA TRP A 94 -7.64 -7.82 8.80
C TRP A 94 -6.81 -9.01 9.29
N TYR A 95 -5.98 -8.84 10.31
CA TYR A 95 -5.16 -9.92 10.87
C TYR A 95 -5.99 -11.04 11.50
N ASP A 96 -7.13 -10.70 12.10
CA ASP A 96 -8.08 -11.68 12.63
C ASP A 96 -8.65 -12.56 11.50
N ARG A 97 -8.89 -11.99 10.31
CA ARG A 97 -9.40 -12.72 9.14
C ARG A 97 -8.34 -13.62 8.50
N LEU A 98 -7.07 -13.28 8.61
CA LEU A 98 -5.95 -14.11 8.18
C LEU A 98 -5.69 -15.33 9.08
N ASP A 99 -6.34 -15.40 10.25
CA ASP A 99 -6.17 -16.46 11.24
C ASP A 99 -4.69 -16.70 11.62
N LEU A 100 -3.96 -15.62 11.89
CA LEU A 100 -2.52 -15.68 12.18
C LEU A 100 -2.20 -16.16 13.61
N GLY A 101 -3.21 -16.32 14.46
CA GLY A 101 -3.02 -16.59 15.88
C GLY A 101 -2.53 -15.35 16.66
N ARG A 102 -2.00 -15.56 17.88
CA ARG A 102 -1.72 -14.45 18.81
C ARG A 102 -0.41 -13.71 18.59
N THR A 103 0.57 -14.37 17.97
CA THR A 103 1.97 -13.87 17.92
C THR A 103 2.40 -13.46 16.52
N LEU A 104 1.76 -14.00 15.49
CA LEU A 104 2.12 -13.73 14.11
C LEU A 104 1.33 -12.51 13.62
N LYS A 105 2.03 -11.52 13.08
CA LYS A 105 1.43 -10.36 12.43
C LYS A 105 1.62 -10.46 10.92
N GLY A 106 0.75 -9.80 10.18
CA GLY A 106 0.98 -9.59 8.75
C GLY A 106 2.24 -8.76 8.53
N ALA A 107 2.94 -9.01 7.44
CA ALA A 107 4.11 -8.24 7.02
C ALA A 107 4.12 -8.12 5.51
N ILE A 108 4.70 -7.02 5.00
CA ILE A 108 4.97 -6.87 3.56
C ILE A 108 6.44 -7.25 3.35
N SER A 109 6.66 -8.39 2.71
CA SER A 109 8.02 -8.93 2.50
C SER A 109 8.66 -8.38 1.22
N ALA A 110 9.98 -8.48 1.11
CA ALA A 110 10.69 -8.09 -0.11
C ALA A 110 10.27 -8.86 -1.37
N ARG A 111 9.72 -10.07 -1.20
CA ARG A 111 9.13 -10.85 -2.31
C ARG A 111 7.87 -10.20 -2.87
N GLU A 112 7.15 -9.45 -2.05
CA GLU A 112 5.99 -8.65 -2.50
C GLU A 112 6.44 -7.55 -3.46
N ALA A 113 7.53 -6.85 -3.11
CA ALA A 113 8.15 -5.85 -3.99
C ALA A 113 8.56 -6.44 -5.34
N ASP A 114 9.17 -7.62 -5.36
CA ASP A 114 9.52 -8.32 -6.62
C ASP A 114 8.27 -8.66 -7.45
N GLY A 115 7.19 -9.10 -6.79
CA GLY A 115 5.91 -9.37 -7.41
C GLY A 115 5.29 -8.13 -8.06
N ILE A 116 5.34 -6.98 -7.37
CA ILE A 116 4.85 -5.70 -7.90
C ILE A 116 5.66 -5.27 -9.11
N ILE A 117 7.00 -5.26 -9.04
CA ILE A 117 7.88 -4.89 -10.16
C ILE A 117 7.53 -5.70 -11.40
N ARG A 118 7.33 -7.02 -11.23
CA ARG A 118 6.94 -7.90 -12.32
C ARG A 118 5.57 -7.55 -12.90
N LYS A 119 4.57 -7.22 -12.09
CA LYS A 119 3.24 -6.80 -12.57
C LYS A 119 3.30 -5.45 -13.30
N LEU A 120 4.12 -4.54 -12.80
CA LEU A 120 4.28 -3.20 -13.35
C LEU A 120 5.00 -3.19 -14.70
N SER A 121 5.91 -4.14 -14.95
CA SER A 121 6.64 -4.26 -16.23
C SER A 121 5.78 -4.66 -17.43
N PHE A 122 4.59 -5.25 -17.21
CA PHE A 122 3.67 -5.55 -18.32
C PHE A 122 3.03 -4.28 -18.90
N LYS A 123 2.69 -4.28 -20.19
CA LYS A 123 1.96 -3.15 -20.80
C LYS A 123 0.59 -2.98 -20.11
N SER A 124 0.16 -1.74 -19.88
CA SER A 124 -1.20 -1.48 -19.36
C SER A 124 -2.26 -1.97 -20.35
N PHE A 125 -3.30 -2.61 -19.84
CA PHE A 125 -4.29 -3.32 -20.67
C PHE A 125 -5.52 -2.46 -20.98
N ALA A 126 -6.00 -1.63 -20.05
CA ALA A 126 -7.26 -0.90 -20.22
C ALA A 126 -7.33 0.48 -19.55
N ALA A 127 -6.53 0.73 -18.51
CA ALA A 127 -6.58 1.96 -17.74
C ALA A 127 -5.70 3.09 -18.28
N LYS A 128 -6.03 4.33 -17.89
CA LYS A 128 -5.16 5.49 -18.10
C LYS A 128 -3.93 5.42 -17.20
N TYR A 129 -4.08 4.90 -15.98
CA TYR A 129 -3.02 4.69 -15.01
C TYR A 129 -3.01 3.24 -14.49
N LYS A 130 -1.83 2.66 -14.36
CA LYS A 130 -1.63 1.45 -13.56
C LYS A 130 -1.46 1.84 -12.11
N CYS A 131 -2.35 1.40 -11.25
CA CYS A 131 -2.40 1.83 -9.86
C CYS A 131 -1.97 0.70 -8.93
N VAL A 132 -1.12 1.02 -7.96
CA VAL A 132 -0.75 0.14 -6.85
C VAL A 132 -1.21 0.79 -5.56
N ILE A 133 -2.14 0.15 -4.85
CA ILE A 133 -2.53 0.55 -3.50
C ILE A 133 -1.71 -0.28 -2.52
N VAL A 134 -0.88 0.40 -1.72
CA VAL A 134 -0.12 -0.21 -0.62
C VAL A 134 -0.79 0.16 0.68
N TRP A 135 -1.47 -0.80 1.31
CA TRP A 135 -2.12 -0.61 2.60
C TRP A 135 -1.20 -1.07 3.73
N LEU A 136 -1.05 -0.22 4.75
CA LEU A 136 -0.12 -0.35 5.86
C LEU A 136 1.35 -0.49 5.42
N PRO A 137 1.87 0.47 4.62
CA PRO A 137 3.27 0.48 4.18
C PRO A 137 4.28 0.39 5.34
N GLU A 138 3.95 0.87 6.53
CA GLU A 138 4.74 0.76 7.77
C GLU A 138 4.98 -0.69 8.23
N THR A 139 4.31 -1.68 7.62
CA THR A 139 4.52 -3.12 7.86
C THR A 139 5.50 -3.76 6.88
N MET A 140 6.08 -2.96 5.97
CA MET A 140 7.19 -3.38 5.13
C MET A 140 8.43 -3.69 5.96
N ASN A 141 9.13 -4.77 5.59
CA ASN A 141 10.50 -4.91 6.04
C ASN A 141 11.41 -3.93 5.28
N GLU A 142 12.61 -3.72 5.80
CA GLU A 142 13.58 -2.75 5.24
C GLU A 142 13.90 -3.03 3.77
N GLU A 143 14.06 -4.30 3.39
CA GLU A 143 14.32 -4.68 2.02
C GLU A 143 13.15 -4.37 1.08
N ALA A 144 11.90 -4.61 1.50
CA ALA A 144 10.71 -4.24 0.73
C ALA A 144 10.60 -2.72 0.57
N ALA A 145 10.78 -1.96 1.66
CA ALA A 145 10.75 -0.50 1.63
C ALA A 145 11.77 0.06 0.64
N ASN A 146 13.03 -0.39 0.72
CA ASN A 146 14.10 0.04 -0.19
C ASN A 146 13.83 -0.31 -1.66
N LYS A 147 13.23 -1.47 -1.95
CA LYS A 147 12.84 -1.84 -3.32
C LYS A 147 11.72 -0.94 -3.85
N ILE A 148 10.72 -0.63 -3.03
CA ILE A 148 9.61 0.24 -3.42
C ILE A 148 10.10 1.69 -3.59
N LEU A 149 10.97 2.18 -2.72
CA LEU A 149 11.56 3.53 -2.83
C LEU A 149 12.25 3.75 -4.18
N LYS A 150 13.04 2.79 -4.65
CA LYS A 150 13.67 2.85 -5.98
C LYS A 150 12.67 3.04 -7.12
N ILE A 151 11.48 2.48 -6.98
CA ILE A 151 10.40 2.63 -7.97
C ILE A 151 9.70 3.98 -7.81
N LEU A 152 9.54 4.47 -6.58
CA LEU A 152 8.94 5.77 -6.32
C LEU A 152 9.83 6.92 -6.80
N GLU A 153 11.15 6.74 -6.75
CA GLU A 153 12.15 7.68 -7.28
C GLU A 153 12.08 7.76 -8.82
N GLU A 154 11.94 6.62 -9.50
CA GLU A 154 11.84 6.55 -10.96
C GLU A 154 10.65 5.67 -11.40
N PRO A 155 9.41 6.20 -11.35
CA PRO A 155 8.23 5.40 -11.69
C PRO A 155 8.12 5.17 -13.20
N TRP A 156 7.62 4.00 -13.59
CA TRP A 156 7.22 3.75 -14.98
C TRP A 156 6.13 4.74 -15.42
N GLU A 157 6.09 5.04 -16.72
CA GLU A 157 5.08 5.93 -17.28
C GLU A 157 3.65 5.49 -16.87
N LYS A 158 2.83 6.48 -16.47
CA LYS A 158 1.43 6.28 -16.08
C LYS A 158 1.24 5.26 -14.95
N THR A 159 2.23 5.11 -14.06
CA THR A 159 2.09 4.32 -12.84
C THR A 159 1.80 5.24 -11.65
N LEU A 160 0.83 4.86 -10.82
CA LEU A 160 0.46 5.58 -9.60
C LEU A 160 0.58 4.65 -8.40
N PHE A 161 1.40 5.04 -7.43
CA PHE A 161 1.43 4.42 -6.11
C PHE A 161 0.56 5.23 -5.14
N VAL A 162 -0.32 4.55 -4.42
CA VAL A 162 -1.15 5.12 -3.37
C VAL A 162 -0.83 4.40 -2.07
N LEU A 163 -0.12 5.10 -1.18
CA LEU A 163 0.26 4.58 0.12
C LEU A 163 -0.83 4.96 1.15
N VAL A 164 -1.42 3.96 1.79
CA VAL A 164 -2.49 4.11 2.77
C VAL A 164 -1.95 3.66 4.12
N SER A 165 -1.49 4.61 4.92
CA SER A 165 -0.85 4.38 6.22
C SER A 165 -1.74 4.85 7.37
N GLU A 166 -1.70 4.12 8.49
CA GLU A 166 -2.28 4.58 9.76
C GLU A 166 -1.23 5.27 10.65
N ARG A 167 0.05 5.00 10.38
CA ARG A 167 1.20 5.61 11.08
C ARG A 167 2.19 6.16 10.04
N PRO A 168 1.88 7.31 9.41
CA PRO A 168 2.71 7.88 8.35
C PRO A 168 4.13 8.23 8.82
N ASP A 169 4.32 8.50 10.11
CA ASP A 169 5.60 8.74 10.78
C ASP A 169 6.54 7.51 10.75
N LEU A 170 6.00 6.31 10.55
CA LEU A 170 6.76 5.05 10.49
C LEU A 170 6.94 4.54 9.06
N VAL A 171 6.45 5.28 8.07
CA VAL A 171 6.78 5.04 6.67
C VAL A 171 8.18 5.60 6.44
N ALA A 172 9.19 4.79 6.75
CA ALA A 172 10.57 5.19 6.63
C ALA A 172 10.94 5.47 5.16
N ALA A 173 11.22 6.74 4.86
CA ALA A 173 12.43 7.09 4.12
C ALA A 173 13.52 7.22 5.21
N HIS A 174 14.22 6.14 5.51
CA HIS A 174 15.35 6.25 6.44
C HIS A 174 16.41 7.12 5.77
N ASP A 175 16.73 8.25 6.39
CA ASP A 175 17.72 9.21 5.92
C ASP A 175 18.99 8.49 5.45
N SER A 176 19.32 8.67 4.17
CA SER A 176 20.62 8.31 3.60
C SER A 176 21.70 9.30 4.06
N VAL A 177 21.74 9.63 5.35
CA VAL A 177 22.79 10.42 5.98
C VAL A 177 23.31 9.64 7.18
N THR A 178 23.95 8.50 6.90
CA THR A 178 25.12 8.12 7.68
C THR A 178 26.16 9.22 7.48
N ASN A 179 26.17 10.22 8.37
CA ASN A 179 27.24 11.19 8.41
C ASN A 179 28.51 10.43 8.80
N ALA A 180 29.38 10.29 7.80
CA ALA A 180 30.71 9.76 7.92
C ALA A 180 31.53 10.60 8.92
N GLY A 181 32.59 9.99 9.42
CA GLY A 181 33.43 10.50 10.50
C GLY A 181 33.83 11.98 10.36
N GLY A 182 33.80 12.67 11.49
CA GLY A 182 34.32 14.02 11.66
C GLY A 182 34.87 14.18 13.06
N GLY A 183 35.99 13.50 13.34
CA GLY A 183 36.79 13.76 14.53
C GLY A 183 37.26 15.21 14.51
N ARG A 184 36.81 16.01 15.47
CA ARG A 184 37.39 17.33 15.76
C ARG A 184 38.58 17.13 16.70
N THR A 185 39.78 17.33 16.19
CA THR A 185 40.91 17.74 17.02
C THR A 185 40.68 19.19 17.48
N PRO A 186 40.99 19.55 18.75
CA PRO A 186 40.94 20.93 19.19
C PRO A 186 42.14 21.69 18.63
N VAL A 187 41.89 22.86 18.04
CA VAL A 187 42.93 23.85 17.71
C VAL A 187 43.27 24.57 19.00
N THR A 188 44.54 24.56 19.38
CA THR A 188 45.12 25.44 20.41
C THR A 188 45.45 26.76 19.76
N ASP A 189 44.88 27.86 20.26
CA ASP A 189 45.26 29.22 19.89
C ASP A 189 46.59 29.58 20.58
N GLU A 190 47.60 29.94 19.77
CA GLU A 190 48.72 30.83 20.13
C GLU A 190 48.58 32.14 19.35
#